data_AF-K0B0K2-F1
#
_entry.id   AF-K0B0K2-F1
#
_cell.length_a   1.000
_cell.length_b   1.000
_cell.length_c   1.000
_cell.angle_alpha   90.00
_cell.angle_beta   90.00
_cell.angle_gamma   90.00
#
_symmetry.space_group_name_H-M   'P 1'
#
loop_
_entity.id
_entity.type
_entity.pdbx_description
1 polymer ?
#
loop_
_entity_poly.entity_id
_entity_poly.type
_entity_poly.pdbx_seq_one_letter_code
_entity_poly.pdbx_strand_id
1 'polypeptide(L)'
;MKNRILKKSFSLAIASIISISSGGLAYASNNINLNFNGQGYVPPSNTKVEDGHIMIPLKWIAEQLGAKVSWDNENKTVDIKVPESRILQSQINSFMYGLEPRTPKEAVDTWLKGVKSRSGSIQYAMLSTNLQEKTYDKFNEGYWNTGGSSPWIDDIVFLKEENINDAKVEYTIEYNLKSSAGIEGKGEKVITIEKNPEEYSSNWYITEIKSKENNCEMYTPAETIIK
;
A
#
# COMPACT_ATOMS: atom_id res chain seq x y z
N MET A 1 1.68 102.63 30.04
CA MET A 1 2.23 102.92 31.38
C MET A 1 1.72 101.87 32.37
N LYS A 2 2.60 101.41 33.28
CA LYS A 2 2.42 100.46 34.40
C LYS A 2 2.57 98.94 34.11
N ASN A 3 3.79 98.48 34.41
CA ASN A 3 4.10 97.14 34.91
C ASN A 3 3.39 96.84 36.24
N ARG A 4 3.00 95.57 36.44
CA ARG A 4 2.68 94.93 37.74
C ARG A 4 2.81 93.41 37.53
N ILE A 5 3.97 92.76 37.72
CA ILE A 5 4.66 92.31 38.95
C ILE A 5 3.84 91.28 39.79
N LEU A 6 4.41 90.05 39.87
CA LEU A 6 4.36 89.00 40.93
C LEU A 6 3.05 88.17 41.07
N LYS A 7 3.02 86.84 41.24
CA LYS A 7 3.85 85.90 42.04
C LYS A 7 3.68 84.42 41.60
N LYS A 8 4.69 83.61 41.95
CA LYS A 8 4.84 82.14 41.83
C LYS A 8 3.71 81.31 42.50
N SER A 9 3.46 80.11 41.97
CA SER A 9 3.32 78.89 42.79
C SER A 9 3.48 77.62 41.93
N PHE A 10 4.49 76.84 42.31
CA PHE A 10 4.79 75.48 41.88
C PHE A 10 3.84 74.54 42.63
N SER A 11 3.11 73.66 41.94
CA SER A 11 2.41 72.55 42.57
C SER A 11 2.67 71.26 41.80
N LEU A 12 3.49 70.42 42.40
CA LEU A 12 3.65 68.99 42.11
C LEU A 12 2.28 68.30 42.15
N ALA A 13 1.94 67.56 41.11
CA ALA A 13 0.94 66.49 41.18
C ALA A 13 1.64 65.17 40.83
N ILE A 14 1.90 64.38 41.86
CA ILE A 14 2.34 62.98 41.78
C ILE A 14 1.12 62.19 41.26
N ALA A 15 1.12 61.83 39.99
CA ALA A 15 0.14 60.91 39.42
C ALA A 15 0.70 59.48 39.51
N SER A 16 0.27 58.79 40.54
CA SER A 16 0.57 57.39 40.80
C SER A 16 0.04 56.48 39.69
N ILE A 17 0.92 55.61 39.21
CA ILE A 17 0.69 54.48 38.32
C ILE A 17 -0.18 53.44 39.05
N ILE A 18 -1.34 53.10 38.49
CA ILE A 18 -1.93 51.75 38.63
C ILE A 18 -2.49 51.38 37.25
N SER A 19 -1.62 50.80 36.42
CA SER A 19 -2.05 50.03 35.25
C SER A 19 -2.55 48.68 35.76
N ILE A 20 -3.87 48.55 35.93
CA ILE A 20 -4.48 47.22 36.08
C ILE A 20 -4.39 46.56 34.72
N SER A 21 -3.29 45.85 34.47
CA SER A 21 -3.21 44.86 33.43
C SER A 21 -4.17 43.74 33.80
N SER A 22 -5.39 43.80 33.26
CA SER A 22 -6.29 42.66 33.18
C SER A 22 -5.59 41.61 32.31
N GLY A 23 -4.79 40.75 32.96
CA GLY A 23 -4.29 39.53 32.35
C GLY A 23 -5.49 38.69 31.99
N GLY A 24 -5.89 38.72 30.72
CA GLY A 24 -6.77 37.69 30.18
C GLY A 24 -6.07 36.36 30.41
N LEU A 25 -6.76 35.42 31.05
CA LEU A 25 -6.33 34.03 31.06
C LEU A 25 -6.32 33.59 29.59
N ALA A 26 -5.14 33.50 29.00
CA ALA A 26 -4.96 32.78 27.76
C ALA A 26 -5.16 31.29 28.08
N TYR A 27 -6.37 30.79 27.87
CA TYR A 27 -6.58 29.34 27.82
C TYR A 27 -5.83 28.83 26.58
N ALA A 28 -4.70 28.18 26.79
CA ALA A 28 -4.07 27.42 25.73
C ALA A 28 -5.06 26.31 25.30
N SER A 29 -5.61 26.43 24.09
CA SER A 29 -6.35 25.33 23.48
C SER A 29 -5.36 24.19 23.27
N ASN A 30 -5.47 23.12 24.06
CA ASN A 30 -4.77 21.87 23.79
C ASN A 30 -5.37 21.28 22.51
N ASN A 31 -4.89 21.73 21.35
CA ASN A 31 -5.25 21.17 20.06
C ASN A 31 -4.59 19.80 19.94
N ILE A 32 -5.27 18.77 20.44
CA ILE A 32 -4.87 17.38 20.25
C ILE A 32 -5.06 17.06 18.78
N ASN A 33 -3.97 16.85 18.05
CA ASN A 33 -4.01 16.39 16.66
C ASN A 33 -3.73 14.89 16.64
N LEU A 34 -4.63 14.12 16.03
CA LEU A 34 -4.45 12.69 15.81
C LEU A 34 -4.09 12.44 14.34
N ASN A 35 -3.17 11.54 14.07
CA ASN A 35 -2.82 11.13 12.71
C ASN A 35 -3.03 9.63 12.55
N PHE A 36 -3.87 9.25 11.58
CA PHE A 36 -4.09 7.86 11.19
C PHE A 36 -3.72 7.71 9.72
N ASN A 37 -2.76 6.82 9.42
CA ASN A 37 -2.31 6.52 8.06
C ASN A 37 -1.92 7.77 7.24
N GLY A 38 -1.26 8.75 7.86
CA GLY A 38 -0.85 10.00 7.23
C GLY A 38 -1.94 11.07 7.15
N GLN A 39 -3.19 10.74 7.51
CA GLN A 39 -4.32 11.66 7.53
C GLN A 39 -4.52 12.24 8.94
N GLY A 40 -4.62 13.57 9.03
CA GLY A 40 -4.89 14.27 10.28
C GLY A 40 -6.38 14.31 10.62
N TYR A 41 -6.72 14.07 11.89
CA TYR A 41 -8.08 14.10 12.41
C TYR A 41 -8.18 14.99 13.63
N VAL A 42 -9.28 15.75 13.68
CA VAL A 42 -9.66 16.51 14.87
C VAL A 42 -10.51 15.59 15.76
N PRO A 43 -10.07 15.29 17.00
CA PRO A 43 -10.81 14.42 17.89
C PRO A 43 -12.10 15.09 18.40
N PRO A 44 -13.10 14.31 18.84
CA PRO A 44 -14.33 14.85 19.42
C PRO A 44 -14.08 15.71 20.65
N SER A 45 -14.97 16.66 20.92
CA SER A 45 -14.83 17.62 22.03
C SER A 45 -14.81 16.99 23.43
N ASN A 46 -15.31 15.76 23.58
CA ASN A 46 -15.24 15.00 24.83
C ASN A 46 -13.94 14.18 24.99
N THR A 47 -12.96 14.39 24.11
CA THR A 47 -11.59 13.89 24.28
C THR A 47 -10.93 14.67 25.41
N LYS A 48 -10.29 13.97 26.35
CA LYS A 48 -9.66 14.60 27.52
C LYS A 48 -8.28 14.02 27.78
N VAL A 49 -7.43 14.82 28.41
CA VAL A 49 -6.16 14.33 28.98
C VAL A 49 -6.39 14.00 30.44
N GLU A 50 -6.10 12.77 30.84
CA GLU A 50 -6.31 12.26 32.19
C GLU A 50 -5.09 11.42 32.56
N ASP A 51 -4.45 11.71 33.69
CA ASP A 51 -3.24 11.02 34.18
C ASP A 51 -2.12 10.89 33.13
N GLY A 52 -1.91 11.94 32.32
CA GLY A 52 -0.91 11.95 31.24
C GLY A 52 -1.30 11.15 30.00
N HIS A 53 -2.49 10.55 29.96
CA HIS A 53 -3.02 9.80 28.83
C HIS A 53 -4.10 10.59 28.10
N ILE A 54 -4.18 10.45 26.78
CA ILE A 54 -5.27 11.02 25.98
C ILE A 54 -6.40 9.98 25.89
N MET A 55 -7.55 10.30 26.47
CA MET A 55 -8.76 9.48 26.45
C MET A 55 -9.63 9.88 25.26
N ILE A 56 -9.75 8.98 24.28
CA ILE A 56 -10.51 9.20 23.04
C ILE A 56 -11.81 8.37 23.10
N PRO A 57 -12.95 8.90 22.64
CA PRO A 57 -14.18 8.11 22.57
C PRO A 57 -14.02 6.86 21.70
N LEU A 58 -14.23 5.69 22.31
CA LEU A 58 -14.07 4.37 21.66
C LEU A 58 -14.82 4.28 20.33
N LYS A 59 -16.08 4.71 20.31
CA LYS A 59 -16.91 4.68 19.09
C LYS A 59 -16.28 5.49 17.96
N TRP A 60 -15.82 6.70 18.26
CA TRP A 60 -15.24 7.58 17.25
C TRP A 60 -13.98 6.97 16.64
N ILE A 61 -13.05 6.49 17.48
CA ILE A 61 -11.80 5.90 16.98
C ILE A 61 -12.06 4.63 16.17
N ALA A 62 -12.96 3.75 16.65
CA ALA A 62 -13.31 2.53 15.93
C ALA A 62 -13.96 2.83 14.57
N GLU A 63 -14.81 3.85 14.48
CA GLU A 63 -15.44 4.28 13.22
C GLU A 63 -14.43 4.92 12.25
N GLN A 64 -13.46 5.71 12.75
CA GLN A 64 -12.35 6.20 11.91
C GLN A 64 -11.51 5.05 11.33
N LEU A 65 -11.39 3.95 12.07
CA LEU A 65 -10.73 2.73 11.62
C LEU A 65 -11.63 1.83 10.76
N GLY A 66 -12.85 2.26 10.45
CA GLY A 66 -13.79 1.58 9.56
C GLY A 66 -14.62 0.47 10.22
N ALA A 67 -14.60 0.37 11.55
CA ALA A 67 -15.44 -0.57 12.29
C ALA A 67 -16.83 0.04 12.59
N LYS A 68 -17.83 -0.82 12.74
CA LYS A 68 -19.15 -0.46 13.25
C LYS A 68 -19.22 -0.76 14.74
N VAL A 69 -19.65 0.22 15.53
CA VAL A 69 -19.82 0.06 16.98
C VAL A 69 -21.31 0.04 17.34
N SER A 70 -21.71 -0.97 18.11
CA SER A 70 -23.06 -1.10 18.68
C SER A 70 -22.99 -1.47 20.16
N TRP A 71 -24.05 -1.13 20.90
CA TRP A 71 -24.23 -1.58 22.28
C TRP A 71 -25.09 -2.83 22.30
N ASP A 72 -24.60 -3.90 22.91
CA ASP A 72 -25.39 -5.07 23.24
C ASP A 72 -25.95 -4.88 24.65
N ASN A 73 -27.26 -4.62 24.72
CA ASN A 73 -27.94 -4.37 25.97
C ASN A 73 -28.24 -5.65 26.77
N GLU A 74 -28.25 -6.81 26.14
CA GLU A 74 -28.48 -8.09 26.80
C GLU A 74 -27.23 -8.48 27.58
N ASN A 75 -26.08 -8.46 26.90
CA ASN A 75 -24.80 -8.86 27.48
C ASN A 75 -24.07 -7.73 28.22
N LYS A 76 -24.57 -6.49 28.10
CA LYS A 76 -23.92 -5.26 28.63
C LYS A 76 -22.51 -5.07 28.08
N THR A 77 -22.34 -5.34 26.78
CA THR A 77 -21.07 -5.26 26.07
C THR A 77 -21.11 -4.26 24.93
N VAL A 78 -19.93 -3.75 24.57
CA VAL A 78 -19.74 -2.98 23.34
C VAL A 78 -19.32 -3.94 22.24
N ASP A 79 -20.11 -4.01 21.18
CA ASP A 79 -19.81 -4.78 19.98
C ASP A 79 -19.09 -3.91 18.97
N ILE A 80 -17.90 -4.33 18.55
CA ILE A 80 -17.12 -3.69 17.49
C ILE A 80 -16.97 -4.68 16.34
N LYS A 81 -17.57 -4.37 15.20
CA LYS A 81 -17.57 -5.22 14.00
C LYS A 81 -16.78 -4.55 12.89
N VAL A 82 -15.66 -5.15 12.54
CA VAL A 82 -14.87 -4.75 11.35
C VAL A 82 -15.51 -5.41 10.12
N PRO A 83 -15.65 -4.70 8.98
CA PRO A 83 -16.16 -5.29 7.74
C PRO A 83 -15.33 -6.51 7.33
N GLU A 84 -15.99 -7.58 6.90
CA GLU A 84 -15.33 -8.81 6.46
C GLU A 84 -14.29 -8.55 5.35
N SER A 85 -14.57 -7.61 4.44
CA SER A 85 -13.63 -7.21 3.38
C SER A 85 -12.29 -6.71 3.90
N ARG A 86 -12.26 -6.02 5.06
CA ARG A 86 -11.00 -5.59 5.70
C ARG A 86 -10.22 -6.77 6.27
N ILE A 87 -10.92 -7.75 6.84
CA ILE A 87 -10.33 -8.97 7.37
C ILE A 87 -9.74 -9.79 6.22
N LEU A 88 -10.49 -9.98 5.14
CA LEU A 88 -10.04 -10.66 3.93
C LEU A 88 -8.85 -9.94 3.29
N GLN A 89 -8.87 -8.60 3.22
CA GLN A 89 -7.73 -7.84 2.71
C GLN A 89 -6.47 -8.06 3.55
N SER A 90 -6.60 -8.08 4.88
CA SER A 90 -5.47 -8.37 5.78
C SER A 90 -4.93 -9.79 5.58
N GLN A 91 -5.81 -10.78 5.42
CA GLN A 91 -5.42 -12.15 5.10
C GLN A 91 -4.70 -12.24 3.75
N ILE A 92 -5.21 -11.55 2.71
CA ILE A 92 -4.57 -11.48 1.40
C ILE A 92 -3.19 -10.83 1.51
N ASN A 93 -3.06 -9.69 2.21
CA ASN A 93 -1.77 -9.02 2.37
C ASN A 93 -0.73 -9.92 3.07
N SER A 94 -1.13 -10.61 4.14
CA SER A 94 -0.26 -11.56 4.85
C SER A 94 0.13 -12.75 3.97
N PHE A 95 -0.83 -13.28 3.21
CA PHE A 95 -0.58 -14.35 2.25
C PHE A 95 0.40 -13.93 1.14
N MET A 96 0.20 -12.73 0.57
CA MET A 96 1.07 -12.17 -0.47
C MET A 96 2.49 -11.96 0.05
N TYR A 97 2.63 -11.39 1.26
CA TYR A 97 3.93 -11.25 1.92
C TYR A 97 4.64 -12.59 2.11
N GLY A 98 3.89 -13.63 2.50
CA GLY A 98 4.43 -14.99 2.63
C GLY A 98 4.83 -15.65 1.32
N LEU A 99 4.29 -15.18 0.18
CA LEU A 99 4.62 -15.65 -1.16
C LEU A 99 5.69 -14.81 -1.87
N GLU A 100 6.14 -13.71 -1.29
CA GLU A 100 7.17 -12.86 -1.88
C GLU A 100 8.45 -13.66 -2.16
N PRO A 101 8.90 -13.75 -3.44
CA PRO A 101 10.05 -14.55 -3.80
C PRO A 101 11.33 -14.04 -3.14
N ARG A 102 12.09 -14.93 -2.51
CA ARG A 102 13.39 -14.61 -1.88
C ARG A 102 14.55 -14.82 -2.83
N THR A 103 14.32 -15.53 -3.93
CA THR A 103 15.29 -15.70 -5.02
C THR A 103 14.68 -15.39 -6.38
N PRO A 104 15.50 -15.06 -7.40
CA PRO A 104 15.01 -14.89 -8.77
C PRO A 104 14.28 -16.13 -9.29
N LYS A 105 14.82 -17.32 -9.00
CA LYS A 105 14.25 -18.59 -9.44
C LYS A 105 12.87 -18.86 -8.83
N GLU A 106 12.67 -18.55 -7.55
CA GLU A 106 11.36 -18.67 -6.90
C GLU A 106 10.29 -17.81 -7.59
N ALA A 107 10.65 -16.61 -8.05
CA ALA A 107 9.73 -15.73 -8.77
C ALA A 107 9.28 -16.38 -10.09
N VAL A 108 10.23 -16.93 -10.85
CA VAL A 108 9.95 -17.63 -12.12
C VAL A 108 9.14 -18.90 -11.89
N ASP A 109 9.55 -19.76 -10.95
CA ASP A 109 8.87 -21.03 -10.69
C ASP A 109 7.44 -20.80 -10.20
N THR A 110 7.21 -19.79 -9.36
CA THR A 110 5.87 -19.42 -8.87
C THR A 110 5.01 -18.84 -9.98
N TRP A 111 5.58 -17.97 -10.82
CA TRP A 111 4.88 -17.44 -11.99
C TRP A 111 4.48 -18.57 -12.96
N LEU A 112 5.40 -19.49 -13.26
CA LEU A 112 5.15 -20.66 -14.11
C LEU A 112 4.10 -21.60 -13.52
N LYS A 113 4.05 -21.74 -12.19
CA LYS A 113 2.94 -22.45 -11.52
C LYS A 113 1.61 -21.75 -11.81
N GLY A 114 1.58 -20.43 -11.75
CA GLY A 114 0.42 -19.62 -12.15
C GLY A 114 0.03 -19.80 -13.62
N VAL A 115 0.99 -19.89 -14.54
CA VAL A 115 0.72 -20.18 -15.96
C VAL A 115 0.14 -21.58 -16.14
N LYS A 116 0.77 -22.60 -15.56
CA LYS A 116 0.30 -24.00 -15.61
C LYS A 116 -1.10 -24.18 -15.01
N SER A 117 -1.38 -23.51 -13.90
CA SER A 117 -2.68 -23.57 -13.23
C SER A 117 -3.70 -22.55 -13.75
N ARG A 118 -3.34 -21.75 -14.76
CA ARG A 118 -4.17 -20.66 -15.32
C ARG A 118 -4.62 -19.62 -14.29
N SER A 119 -3.87 -19.49 -13.21
CA SER A 119 -4.13 -18.52 -12.16
C SER A 119 -3.44 -17.21 -12.51
N GLY A 120 -4.23 -16.28 -13.04
CA GLY A 120 -3.78 -14.92 -13.32
C GLY A 120 -3.37 -14.17 -12.05
N SER A 121 -4.00 -14.48 -10.91
CA SER A 121 -3.63 -13.90 -9.63
C SER A 121 -2.23 -14.32 -9.16
N ILE A 122 -1.85 -15.60 -9.33
CA ILE A 122 -0.47 -16.05 -9.04
C ILE A 122 0.52 -15.41 -10.01
N GLN A 123 0.17 -15.32 -11.30
CA GLN A 123 1.05 -14.66 -12.27
C GLN A 123 1.27 -13.19 -11.92
N TYR A 124 0.17 -12.45 -11.68
CA TYR A 124 0.17 -11.04 -11.32
C TYR A 124 0.96 -10.76 -10.03
N ALA A 125 0.84 -11.64 -9.03
CA ALA A 125 1.55 -11.54 -7.75
C ALA A 125 3.08 -11.48 -7.91
N MET A 126 3.62 -12.13 -8.94
CA MET A 126 5.07 -12.20 -9.18
C MET A 126 5.61 -11.03 -10.00
N LEU A 127 4.75 -10.14 -10.50
CA LEU A 127 5.13 -9.00 -11.34
C LEU A 127 5.58 -7.81 -10.48
N SER A 128 6.46 -6.99 -11.04
CA SER A 128 6.79 -5.68 -10.46
C SER A 128 5.57 -4.76 -10.40
N THR A 129 5.59 -3.77 -9.52
CA THR A 129 4.51 -2.77 -9.38
C THR A 129 4.15 -2.13 -10.73
N ASN A 130 5.15 -1.83 -11.56
CA ASN A 130 4.92 -1.24 -12.89
C ASN A 130 4.20 -2.21 -13.85
N LEU A 131 4.56 -3.49 -13.86
CA LEU A 131 3.87 -4.48 -14.68
C LEU A 131 2.47 -4.77 -14.13
N GLN A 132 2.32 -4.81 -12.81
CA GLN A 132 1.01 -4.93 -12.16
C GLN A 132 0.06 -3.82 -12.62
N GLU A 133 0.46 -2.56 -12.49
CA GLU A 133 -0.33 -1.41 -12.95
C GLU A 133 -0.72 -1.50 -14.44
N LYS A 134 0.22 -1.86 -15.31
CA LYS A 134 -0.01 -1.97 -16.77
C LYS A 134 -0.93 -3.12 -17.18
N THR A 135 -1.02 -4.16 -16.36
CA THR A 135 -1.68 -5.42 -16.74
C THR A 135 -2.94 -5.71 -15.94
N TYR A 136 -3.20 -4.94 -14.88
CA TYR A 136 -4.33 -5.12 -13.97
C TYR A 136 -5.66 -5.27 -14.72
N ASP A 137 -5.99 -4.33 -15.62
CA ASP A 137 -7.27 -4.34 -16.33
C ASP A 137 -7.46 -5.63 -17.13
N LYS A 138 -6.41 -6.09 -17.83
CA LYS A 138 -6.45 -7.33 -18.61
C LYS A 138 -6.64 -8.58 -17.75
N PHE A 139 -5.95 -8.65 -16.61
CA PHE A 139 -6.15 -9.76 -15.66
C PHE A 139 -7.56 -9.73 -15.05
N ASN A 140 -8.05 -8.55 -14.71
CA ASN A 140 -9.37 -8.36 -14.11
C ASN A 140 -10.50 -8.68 -15.11
N GLU A 141 -10.39 -8.23 -16.37
CA GLU A 141 -11.31 -8.58 -17.46
C GLU A 141 -11.39 -10.09 -17.71
N GLY A 142 -10.27 -10.79 -17.55
CA GLY A 142 -10.19 -12.26 -17.59
C GLY A 142 -10.70 -12.96 -16.33
N TYR A 143 -11.28 -12.24 -15.36
CA TYR A 143 -11.66 -12.75 -14.04
C TYR A 143 -10.53 -13.51 -13.35
N TRP A 144 -9.29 -13.03 -13.52
CA TRP A 144 -8.07 -13.65 -12.99
C TRP A 144 -7.79 -15.07 -13.51
N ASN A 145 -8.43 -15.46 -14.62
CA ASN A 145 -8.11 -16.66 -15.38
C ASN A 145 -7.31 -16.27 -16.63
N THR A 146 -6.34 -17.11 -17.00
CA THR A 146 -5.51 -16.86 -18.19
C THR A 146 -5.45 -18.07 -19.12
N GLY A 147 -5.28 -17.80 -20.41
CA GLY A 147 -5.19 -18.85 -21.43
C GLY A 147 -6.55 -19.44 -21.82
N GLY A 148 -6.53 -20.40 -22.75
CA GLY A 148 -7.71 -21.06 -23.30
C GLY A 148 -7.92 -22.45 -22.71
N SER A 149 -8.59 -23.36 -23.42
CA SER A 149 -8.60 -24.79 -23.06
C SER A 149 -7.30 -25.49 -23.46
N SER A 150 -6.61 -25.03 -24.50
CA SER A 150 -5.30 -25.47 -24.99
C SER A 150 -4.68 -24.36 -25.87
N PRO A 151 -3.36 -24.37 -26.11
CA PRO A 151 -2.38 -25.28 -25.53
C PRO A 151 -2.06 -24.95 -24.06
N TRP A 152 -1.52 -25.94 -23.36
CA TRP A 152 -0.87 -25.78 -22.05
C TRP A 152 0.65 -25.77 -22.22
N ILE A 153 1.36 -25.08 -21.34
CA ILE A 153 2.80 -25.27 -21.22
C ILE A 153 3.09 -26.56 -20.44
N ASP A 154 3.98 -27.40 -20.96
CA ASP A 154 4.44 -28.64 -20.32
C ASP A 154 5.94 -28.82 -20.55
N ASP A 155 6.58 -29.74 -19.81
CA ASP A 155 8.01 -30.09 -19.97
C ASP A 155 8.96 -28.87 -20.03
N ILE A 156 8.83 -27.95 -19.07
CA ILE A 156 9.62 -26.72 -19.02
C ILE A 156 11.09 -27.04 -18.73
N VAL A 157 11.98 -26.52 -19.57
CA VAL A 157 13.44 -26.61 -19.43
C VAL A 157 14.02 -25.21 -19.31
N PHE A 158 14.85 -24.98 -18.28
CA PHE A 158 15.66 -23.77 -18.16
C PHE A 158 16.90 -23.92 -19.04
N LEU A 159 16.90 -23.24 -20.18
CA LEU A 159 18.01 -23.27 -21.15
C LEU A 159 19.20 -22.43 -20.68
N LYS A 160 18.91 -21.30 -20.04
CA LYS A 160 19.92 -20.31 -19.66
C LYS A 160 19.53 -19.58 -18.38
N GLU A 161 20.54 -19.29 -17.56
CA GLU A 161 20.48 -18.36 -16.44
C GLU A 161 21.64 -17.37 -16.61
N GLU A 162 21.34 -16.08 -16.69
CA GLU A 162 22.33 -15.02 -16.78
C GLU A 162 22.20 -14.06 -15.61
N ASN A 163 23.25 -14.02 -14.79
CA ASN A 163 23.40 -13.03 -13.74
C ASN A 163 23.94 -11.74 -14.36
N ILE A 164 23.04 -10.79 -14.69
CA ILE A 164 23.40 -9.51 -15.31
C ILE A 164 24.14 -8.63 -14.31
N ASN A 165 23.65 -8.59 -13.06
CA ASN A 165 24.30 -8.00 -11.89
C ASN A 165 23.63 -8.50 -10.60
N ASP A 166 24.09 -8.04 -9.43
CA ASP A 166 23.60 -8.45 -8.10
C ASP A 166 22.10 -8.20 -7.86
N ALA A 167 21.46 -7.36 -8.67
CA ALA A 167 20.05 -7.00 -8.56
C ALA A 167 19.22 -7.44 -9.78
N LYS A 168 19.81 -8.16 -10.73
CA LYS A 168 19.15 -8.51 -12.00
C LYS A 168 19.62 -9.85 -12.57
N VAL A 169 18.67 -10.74 -12.80
CA VAL A 169 18.88 -12.06 -13.40
C VAL A 169 17.91 -12.25 -14.56
N GLU A 170 18.37 -12.92 -15.61
CA GLU A 170 17.55 -13.29 -16.76
C GLU A 170 17.52 -14.82 -16.91
N TYR A 171 16.34 -15.38 -17.14
CA TYR A 171 16.17 -16.79 -17.47
C TYR A 171 15.62 -16.96 -18.88
N THR A 172 16.22 -17.87 -19.65
CA THR A 172 15.64 -18.37 -20.89
C THR A 172 15.06 -19.75 -20.64
N ILE A 173 13.77 -19.93 -20.94
CA ILE A 173 13.07 -21.20 -20.81
C ILE A 173 12.50 -21.66 -22.14
N GLU A 174 12.52 -22.96 -22.37
CA GLU A 174 11.79 -23.65 -23.45
C GLU A 174 10.73 -24.56 -22.83
N TYR A 175 9.61 -24.76 -23.52
CA TYR A 175 8.55 -25.64 -23.08
C TYR A 175 7.77 -26.20 -24.27
N ASN A 176 7.09 -27.31 -24.04
CA ASN A 176 6.15 -27.89 -24.99
C ASN A 176 4.81 -27.16 -24.93
N LEU A 177 4.21 -26.92 -26.09
CA LEU A 177 2.82 -26.50 -26.24
C LEU A 177 1.96 -27.74 -26.44
N LYS A 178 1.24 -28.14 -25.39
CA LYS A 178 0.49 -29.40 -25.36
C LYS A 178 -0.99 -29.16 -25.59
N SER A 179 -1.63 -30.04 -26.35
CA SER A 179 -3.09 -30.13 -26.54
C SER A 179 -3.56 -31.55 -26.19
N SER A 180 -4.85 -31.82 -26.33
CA SER A 180 -5.37 -33.20 -26.25
C SER A 180 -4.90 -34.09 -27.41
N ALA A 181 -4.47 -33.50 -28.52
CA ALA A 181 -3.94 -34.21 -29.69
C ALA A 181 -2.44 -34.50 -29.60
N GLY A 182 -1.73 -33.89 -28.65
CA GLY A 182 -0.30 -34.13 -28.42
C GLY A 182 0.49 -32.84 -28.25
N ILE A 183 1.77 -32.86 -28.64
CA ILE A 183 2.63 -31.69 -28.63
C ILE A 183 2.44 -30.97 -29.98
N GLU A 184 1.92 -29.75 -29.93
CA GLU A 184 1.64 -28.90 -31.11
C GLU A 184 2.86 -28.06 -31.51
N GLY A 185 3.87 -27.98 -30.65
CA GLY A 185 5.08 -27.24 -30.89
C GLY A 185 5.81 -26.92 -29.60
N LYS A 186 6.72 -25.95 -29.68
CA LYS A 186 7.47 -25.44 -28.54
C LYS A 186 7.37 -23.93 -28.47
N GLY A 187 7.41 -23.41 -27.25
CA GLY A 187 7.55 -21.98 -26.97
C GLY A 187 8.86 -21.70 -26.26
N GLU A 188 9.30 -20.45 -26.35
CA GLU A 188 10.48 -19.95 -25.65
C GLU A 188 10.15 -18.59 -25.03
N LYS A 189 10.60 -18.39 -23.79
CA LYS A 189 10.47 -17.11 -23.08
C LYS A 189 11.80 -16.70 -22.48
N VAL A 190 12.04 -15.39 -22.52
CA VAL A 190 13.08 -14.72 -21.74
C VAL A 190 12.40 -13.93 -20.64
N ILE A 191 12.73 -14.23 -19.39
CA ILE A 191 12.10 -13.65 -18.20
C ILE A 191 13.17 -12.90 -17.41
N THR A 192 12.95 -11.60 -17.22
CA THR A 192 13.83 -10.71 -16.48
C THR A 192 13.29 -10.51 -15.08
N ILE A 193 14.15 -10.72 -14.08
CA ILE A 193 13.83 -10.63 -12.66
C ILE A 193 14.78 -9.65 -12.01
N GLU A 194 14.20 -8.73 -11.24
CA GLU A 194 14.95 -7.70 -10.55
C GLU A 194 14.61 -7.73 -9.06
N LYS A 195 15.60 -7.33 -8.25
CA LYS A 195 15.41 -7.17 -6.82
C LYS A 195 14.53 -5.95 -6.58
N ASN A 196 13.57 -6.06 -5.67
CA ASN A 196 12.71 -4.96 -5.31
C ASN A 196 13.54 -3.82 -4.67
N PRO A 197 13.52 -2.60 -5.23
CA PRO A 197 14.29 -1.46 -4.72
C PRO A 197 13.60 -0.74 -3.55
N GLU A 198 12.37 -1.11 -3.20
CA GLU A 198 11.65 -0.50 -2.09
C GLU A 198 12.40 -0.66 -0.76
N GLU A 199 12.36 0.40 0.06
CA GLU A 199 12.99 0.42 1.37
C GLU A 199 12.42 -0.72 2.23
N TYR A 200 13.30 -1.48 2.89
CA TYR A 200 12.97 -2.67 3.69
C TYR A 200 12.46 -3.90 2.91
N SER A 201 12.39 -3.82 1.58
CA SER A 201 12.12 -5.00 0.77
C SER A 201 13.40 -5.77 0.45
N SER A 202 13.29 -7.10 0.44
CA SER A 202 14.34 -8.00 -0.03
C SER A 202 13.84 -9.02 -1.05
N ASN A 203 12.61 -8.85 -1.55
CA ASN A 203 12.02 -9.78 -2.48
C ASN A 203 12.47 -9.53 -3.93
N TRP A 204 12.22 -10.51 -4.80
CA TRP A 204 12.44 -10.42 -6.23
C TRP A 204 11.10 -10.45 -6.96
N TYR A 205 11.03 -9.75 -8.10
CA TYR A 205 9.85 -9.73 -8.95
C TYR A 205 10.23 -9.82 -10.43
N ILE A 206 9.27 -10.17 -11.28
CA ILE A 206 9.42 -10.17 -12.73
C ILE A 206 9.20 -8.75 -13.25
N THR A 207 10.16 -8.20 -14.00
CA THR A 207 10.07 -6.87 -14.62
C THR A 207 9.80 -6.91 -16.12
N GLU A 208 10.10 -8.03 -16.77
CA GLU A 208 9.88 -8.19 -18.20
C GLU A 208 9.72 -9.67 -18.54
N ILE A 209 8.79 -9.96 -19.44
CA ILE A 209 8.65 -11.28 -20.07
C ILE A 209 8.59 -11.06 -21.57
N LYS A 210 9.53 -11.65 -22.28
CA LYS A 210 9.61 -11.62 -23.74
C LYS A 210 9.33 -13.01 -24.28
N SER A 211 8.36 -13.10 -25.17
CA SER A 211 7.93 -14.35 -25.77
C SER A 211 8.14 -14.28 -27.27
N LYS A 212 8.72 -15.34 -27.84
CA LYS A 212 8.84 -15.45 -29.29
C LYS A 212 7.46 -15.69 -29.91
N GLU A 213 7.14 -14.99 -31.00
CA GLU A 213 5.86 -15.18 -31.69
C GLU A 213 5.68 -16.63 -32.17
N ASN A 214 4.56 -17.21 -31.75
CA ASN A 214 4.08 -18.53 -32.09
C ASN A 214 2.55 -18.47 -32.22
N ASN A 215 2.04 -18.83 -33.39
CA ASN A 215 0.61 -18.75 -33.73
C ASN A 215 -0.28 -19.71 -32.93
N CYS A 216 0.31 -20.75 -32.33
CA CYS A 216 -0.40 -21.72 -31.53
C CYS A 216 -0.43 -21.34 -30.05
N GLU A 217 0.40 -20.42 -29.59
CA GLU A 217 0.55 -20.08 -28.18
C GLU A 217 -0.42 -18.98 -27.75
N MET A 218 -0.91 -19.09 -26.50
CA MET A 218 -1.58 -17.99 -25.81
C MET A 218 -0.64 -17.38 -24.79
N TYR A 219 -0.59 -16.05 -24.76
CA TYR A 219 0.32 -15.30 -23.91
C TYR A 219 -0.42 -14.69 -22.73
N THR A 220 0.24 -14.60 -21.59
CA THR A 220 -0.29 -13.91 -20.42
C THR A 220 -0.25 -12.39 -20.62
N PRO A 221 -1.09 -11.61 -19.90
CA PRO A 221 -1.17 -10.16 -20.09
C PRO A 221 0.14 -9.38 -19.95
N ALA A 222 1.12 -9.92 -19.22
CA ALA A 222 2.39 -9.27 -18.92
C ALA A 222 3.50 -9.52 -19.96
N GLU A 223 3.19 -10.25 -21.02
CA GLU A 223 4.18 -10.66 -22.02
C GLU A 223 4.28 -9.67 -23.18
N THR A 224 5.52 -9.42 -23.59
CA THR A 224 5.83 -8.70 -24.83
C THR A 224 6.19 -9.71 -25.91
N ILE A 225 5.48 -9.66 -27.03
CA ILE A 225 5.70 -10.59 -28.14
C ILE A 225 6.76 -10.03 -29.09
N ILE A 226 7.80 -10.81 -29.33
CA ILE A 226 8.88 -10.48 -30.27
C ILE A 226 8.65 -11.27 -31.56
N LYS A 227 8.63 -10.55 -32.68
CA LYS A 227 8.51 -11.10 -34.03
C LYS A 227 9.85 -11.62 -34.55
#